data_AF-A0A962JRD9-F1
#
_entry.id   AF-A0A962JRD9-F1
#
_cell.length_a   1.000
_cell.length_b   1.000
_cell.length_c   1.000
_cell.angle_alpha   90.00
_cell.angle_beta   90.00
_cell.angle_gamma   90.00
#
_symmetry.space_group_name_H-M   'P 1'
#
loop_
_entity.id
_entity.type
_entity.pdbx_description
1 polymer ?
#
loop_
_entity_poly.entity_id
_entity_poly.type
_entity_poly.pdbx_seq_one_letter_code
_entity_poly.pdbx_strand_id
1 'polypeptide(L)' 'YGVNFSWRGDCADIKGPGVQGTCTVSEGLVDIQLTLGFLAAPFAVRVKEEINKYFDRLEQA' A
#
# COMPACT_ATOMS: atom_id res chain seq x y z
N TYR A 1 3.00 7.83 -13.16
CA TYR A 1 1.93 8.75 -12.74
C TYR A 1 0.77 7.92 -12.25
N GLY A 2 0.46 7.88 -10.95
CA GLY A 2 -0.70 7.08 -10.52
C GLY A 2 -0.97 7.01 -9.03
N VAL A 3 0.04 7.04 -8.16
CA VAL A 3 -0.17 7.05 -6.71
C VAL A 3 0.80 8.03 -6.09
N ASN A 4 0.28 8.91 -5.24
CA ASN A 4 1.04 9.88 -4.48
C ASN A 4 1.14 9.41 -3.03
N PHE A 5 2.35 9.47 -2.49
CA PHE A 5 2.64 9.13 -1.10
C PHE A 5 3.06 10.39 -0.36
N SER A 6 2.37 10.69 0.73
CA SER A 6 2.69 11.82 1.61
C SER A 6 3.06 11.30 2.98
N TRP A 7 4.34 11.28 3.29
CA TRP A 7 4.88 10.79 4.56
C TRP A 7 4.79 11.86 5.66
N ARG A 8 4.47 11.42 6.87
CA ARG A 8 4.48 12.19 8.11
C ARG A 8 4.97 11.29 9.25
N GLY A 9 6.27 11.36 9.53
CA GLY A 9 6.92 10.42 10.44
C GLY A 9 6.78 9.00 9.92
N ASP A 10 6.23 8.12 10.75
CA ASP A 10 6.08 6.70 10.47
C ASP A 10 4.79 6.35 9.69
N CYS A 11 3.96 7.35 9.38
CA CYS A 11 2.73 7.16 8.61
C CYS A 11 2.83 7.82 7.23
N ALA A 12 2.31 7.16 6.19
CA ALA A 12 2.13 7.71 4.85
C ALA A 12 0.66 7.71 4.44
N ASP A 13 0.19 8.82 3.91
CA ASP A 13 -1.09 8.90 3.21
C ASP A 13 -0.89 8.54 1.73
N ILE A 14 -1.74 7.65 1.21
CA ILE A 14 -1.69 7.10 -0.14
C ILE A 14 -2.91 7.61 -0.91
N LYS A 15 -2.69 8.32 -2.01
CA LYS A 15 -3.77 8.81 -2.89
C LYS A 15 -3.46 8.56 -4.36
N GLY A 16 -4.39 7.92 -5.06
CA GLY A 16 -4.32 7.69 -6.50
C GLY A 16 -5.70 7.54 -7.13
N PRO A 17 -5.81 7.52 -8.46
CA PRO A 17 -7.08 7.25 -9.14
C PRO A 17 -7.64 5.89 -8.74
N GLY A 18 -8.77 5.90 -8.04
CA GLY A 18 -9.43 4.68 -7.58
C GLY A 18 -8.69 3.96 -6.44
N VAL A 19 -7.72 4.59 -5.77
CA VAL A 19 -6.98 4.03 -4.65
C VAL A 19 -6.76 5.11 -3.59
N GLN A 20 -7.16 4.85 -2.35
CA GLN A 20 -6.85 5.70 -1.21
C GLN A 20 -6.47 4.83 -0.03
N GLY A 21 -5.54 5.27 0.81
CA GLY A 21 -5.18 4.51 1.98
C GLY A 21 -4.12 5.15 2.85
N THR A 22 -3.66 4.38 3.83
CA THR A 22 -2.57 4.74 4.73
C THR A 22 -1.58 3.58 4.85
N CYS A 23 -0.32 3.94 5.03
CA CYS A 23 0.74 3.02 5.42
C CYS A 23 1.25 3.47 6.78
N THR A 24 1.42 2.55 7.73
CA THR A 24 2.09 2.82 9.00
C THR A 24 3.24 1.85 9.15
N VAL A 25 4.42 2.40 9.38
CA VAL A 25 5.63 1.63 9.65
C VAL A 25 5.84 1.63 11.16
N SER A 26 6.18 0.49 11.73
CA SER A 26 6.54 0.32 13.12
C SER A 26 7.66 -0.70 13.22
N GLU A 27 8.26 -0.87 14.39
CA GLU A 27 9.40 -1.79 14.56
C GLU A 27 9.04 -3.21 14.11
N GLY A 28 9.57 -3.61 12.96
CA GLY A 28 9.35 -4.93 12.35
C GLY A 28 7.96 -5.15 11.74
N LEU A 29 7.12 -4.11 11.59
CA LEU A 29 5.78 -4.25 11.04
C LEU A 29 5.44 -3.11 10.09
N VAL A 30 4.86 -3.46 8.94
CA VAL A 30 4.32 -2.50 7.98
C VAL A 30 2.83 -2.79 7.81
N ASP A 31 2.00 -1.89 8.33
CA ASP A 31 0.54 -1.96 8.19
C ASP A 31 0.10 -1.11 7.01
N ILE A 32 -0.58 -1.73 6.04
CA ILE A 32 -1.05 -1.04 4.83
C ILE A 32 -2.56 -1.23 4.73
N GLN A 33 -3.28 -0.12 4.82
CA GLN A 33 -4.72 -0.08 4.62
C GLN A 33 -5.00 0.63 3.29
N LEU A 34 -5.53 -0.11 2.32
CA LEU A 34 -5.93 0.43 1.02
C LEU A 34 -7.41 0.20 0.80
N THR A 35 -8.09 1.27 0.41
CA THR A 35 -9.46 1.27 -0.11
C THR A 35 -9.39 1.44 -1.62
N LEU A 36 -9.97 0.49 -2.34
CA LEU A 36 -10.07 0.54 -3.79
C LEU A 36 -11.45 1.06 -4.19
N GLY A 37 -11.48 1.98 -5.14
CA GLY A 37 -12.70 2.44 -5.79
C GLY A 37 -13.32 1.35 -6.65
N PHE A 38 -14.57 1.55 -7.08
CA PHE A 38 -15.38 0.56 -7.79
C PHE A 38 -14.66 -0.13 -8.97
N LEU A 39 -13.93 0.65 -9.79
CA LEU A 39 -13.20 0.11 -10.94
C LEU A 39 -11.94 -0.69 -10.56
N ALA A 40 -11.34 -0.38 -9.41
CA ALA A 40 -10.14 -1.03 -8.91
C ALA A 40 -10.45 -2.24 -8.00
N ALA A 41 -11.67 -2.33 -7.46
CA ALA A 41 -12.10 -3.39 -6.54
C ALA A 41 -11.85 -4.82 -7.04
N PRO A 42 -12.05 -5.18 -8.33
CA PRO A 42 -11.76 -6.52 -8.83
C PRO A 42 -10.28 -6.91 -8.72
N PHE A 43 -9.38 -5.92 -8.61
CA PHE A 43 -7.94 -6.13 -8.53
C PHE A 43 -7.42 -6.19 -7.08
N ALA A 44 -8.31 -6.13 -6.07
CA ALA A 44 -7.91 -6.11 -4.66
C ALA A 44 -6.96 -7.25 -4.27
N VAL A 45 -7.29 -8.47 -4.71
CA VAL A 45 -6.47 -9.67 -4.44
C VAL A 45 -5.07 -9.50 -5.03
N ARG A 46 -5.00 -9.12 -6.30
CA ARG A 46 -3.72 -8.95 -7.01
C ARG A 46 -2.87 -7.83 -6.43
N VAL A 47 -3.48 -6.71 -6.03
CA VAL A 47 -2.78 -5.60 -5.37
C VAL A 47 -2.18 -6.07 -4.05
N LYS A 48 -2.95 -6.81 -3.25
CA LYS A 48 -2.46 -7.37 -1.98
C LYS A 48 -1.28 -8.34 -2.21
N GLU A 49 -1.41 -9.25 -3.18
CA GLU A 49 -0.35 -10.21 -3.51
C GLU A 49 0.94 -9.52 -3.95
N GLU A 50 0.86 -8.51 -4.83
CA GLU A 50 2.04 -7.80 -5.30
C GLU A 50 2.71 -6.96 -4.19
N ILE A 51 1.92 -6.37 -3.29
CA ILE A 51 2.43 -5.68 -2.11
C ILE A 51 3.18 -6.67 -1.21
N ASN A 52 2.56 -7.78 -0.84
CA ASN A 52 3.20 -8.81 0.01
C ASN A 52 4.49 -9.34 -0.64
N LYS A 53 4.44 -9.69 -1.93
CA LYS A 53 5.60 -10.16 -2.68
C LYS A 53 6.73 -9.13 -2.77
N TYR A 54 6.41 -7.84 -2.70
CA TYR A 54 7.43 -6.80 -2.62
C TYR A 54 8.11 -6.79 -1.25
N PHE A 55 7.35 -6.89 -0.16
CA PHE A 55 7.90 -6.98 1.19
C PHE A 55 8.67 -8.27 1.44
N ASP A 56 8.15 -9.43 1.01
CA ASP A 56 8.86 -10.72 1.09
C ASP A 56 10.25 -10.65 0.42
N ARG A 57 10.35 -9.91 -0.70
CA ARG A 57 11.63 -9.71 -1.39
C ARG A 57 12.58 -8.80 -0.63
N LEU A 58 12.07 -7.81 0.10
CA LEU A 58 12.89 -6.92 0.93
C LEU A 58 13.40 -7.65 2.17
N GLU A 59 12.62 -8.56 2.75
CA GLU A 59 13.04 -9.34 3.91
C GLU A 59 14.13 -10.38 3.57
N GLN A 60 14.25 -10.79 2.30
CA GLN A 60 15.27 -11.75 1.84
C GLN A 60 16.53 -11.12 1.23
N ALA A 61 16.64 -9.79 1.21
CA ALA A 61 17.77 -9.04 0.64
C ALA A 61 18.66 -8.45 1.74
#